data_AF-A0A3B8YS71-F1
#
_entry.id   AF-A0A3B8YS71-F1
#
_cell.length_a   1.000
_cell.length_b   1.000
_cell.length_c   1.000
_cell.angle_alpha   90.00
_cell.angle_beta   90.00
_cell.angle_gamma   90.00
#
_symmetry.space_group_name_H-M   'P 1'
#
loop_
_entity.id
_entity.type
_entity.pdbx_description
1 polymer ?
#
loop_
_entity_poly.entity_id
_entity_poly.type
_entity_poly.pdbx_seq_one_letter_code
_entity_poly.pdbx_strand_id
1 'polypeptide(L)'
;MKRFFSITVVFFFAVYATYPCTNLLVGKKASVDGSTLISYSADSYNLYGELYHWEAAQYNPGTMLKVYEWDTGKYLGEIPQALKTYNVIGNMNEHQVAIGETTFGGRPELSDSTGIMDYGSLIYITLQRAKTAREAIKVMTGLVAEHGYYSSGESFSIADPNEVWVMEMISKGVGNKGAVWVAVRIPDDCVSAHANQARIQQFPLNDPENCLYSPDVISFARQQGYFSGKDADFSFAQAYAPLDFGALRFCEARVWSFFNRVNKDMGKYVTYAQGKTIDPMPLYIKPDKKLSVHDIQGMMRDHYEGTELDWRFDVGAGPFNSPYRWSPLTFQVDSVEYCNERP
;
A
#
# COMPACT_ATOMS: atom_id res chain seq x y z
N MET A 1 -0.91 23.40 -58.79
CA MET A 1 -0.56 22.26 -57.90
C MET A 1 -0.41 22.77 -56.47
N LYS A 2 -1.46 22.67 -55.65
CA LYS A 2 -1.38 23.02 -54.22
C LYS A 2 -0.99 21.75 -53.45
N ARG A 3 0.22 21.74 -52.89
CA ARG A 3 0.71 20.64 -52.03
C ARG A 3 0.03 20.78 -50.66
N PHE A 4 -0.85 19.84 -50.32
CA PHE A 4 -1.33 19.68 -48.96
C PHE A 4 -0.25 18.96 -48.14
N PHE A 5 0.32 19.63 -47.15
CA PHE A 5 1.06 18.99 -46.08
C PHE A 5 0.05 18.39 -45.11
N SER A 6 -0.02 17.06 -45.06
CA SER A 6 -0.74 16.37 -43.97
C SER A 6 0.17 16.36 -42.74
N ILE A 7 -0.23 17.07 -41.69
CA ILE A 7 0.39 16.99 -40.37
C ILE A 7 -0.26 15.80 -39.67
N THR A 8 0.46 14.69 -39.59
CA THR A 8 0.04 13.55 -38.76
C THR A 8 0.32 13.91 -37.30
N VAL A 9 -0.73 14.23 -36.54
CA VAL A 9 -0.65 14.36 -35.08
C VAL A 9 -0.61 12.95 -34.51
N VAL A 10 0.55 12.54 -34.00
CA VAL A 10 0.70 11.28 -33.25
C VAL A 10 0.26 11.56 -31.82
N PHE A 11 -0.90 11.05 -31.43
CA PHE A 11 -1.30 11.00 -30.03
C PHE A 11 -0.47 9.91 -29.33
N PHE A 12 0.50 10.33 -28.51
CA PHE A 12 1.12 9.44 -27.53
C PHE A 12 0.09 9.18 -26.44
N PHE A 13 -0.58 8.03 -26.50
CA PHE A 13 -1.28 7.49 -25.34
C PHE A 13 -0.21 7.02 -24.34
N ALA A 14 0.09 7.86 -23.35
CA ALA A 14 0.80 7.39 -22.17
C ALA A 14 -0.12 6.43 -21.41
N VAL A 15 0.13 5.13 -21.55
CA VAL A 15 -0.49 4.12 -20.69
C VAL A 15 0.19 4.25 -19.34
N TYR A 16 -0.42 4.98 -18.41
CA TYR A 16 -0.01 4.96 -17.02
C TYR A 16 -0.39 3.60 -16.44
N ALA A 17 0.59 2.84 -15.96
CA ALA A 17 0.33 1.65 -15.16
C ALA A 17 -0.36 2.11 -13.86
N THR A 18 -1.66 1.83 -13.74
CA THR A 18 -2.41 2.11 -12.51
C THR A 18 -2.37 0.88 -11.63
N TYR A 19 -1.58 0.91 -10.56
CA TYR A 19 -1.54 -0.12 -9.53
C TYR A 19 -2.75 0.08 -8.58
N PRO A 20 -3.74 -0.82 -8.52
CA PRO A 20 -5.01 -0.65 -7.78
C PRO A 20 -5.08 -1.29 -6.39
N CYS A 21 -3.98 -1.72 -5.79
CA CYS A 21 -4.05 -2.60 -4.61
C CYS A 21 -4.87 -2.01 -3.43
N THR A 22 -5.59 -2.87 -2.69
CA THR A 22 -6.36 -2.50 -1.48
C THR A 22 -6.14 -3.54 -0.37
N ASN A 23 -5.94 -3.08 0.87
CA ASN A 23 -5.79 -3.95 2.04
C ASN A 23 -6.74 -3.51 3.17
N LEU A 24 -7.36 -4.49 3.84
CA LEU A 24 -8.13 -4.33 5.07
C LEU A 24 -7.48 -5.18 6.18
N LEU A 25 -7.28 -4.56 7.33
CA LEU A 25 -6.54 -5.10 8.47
C LEU A 25 -7.48 -5.14 9.69
N VAL A 26 -7.50 -6.27 10.39
CA VAL A 26 -8.36 -6.49 11.55
C VAL A 26 -7.54 -7.03 12.71
N GLY A 27 -7.53 -6.28 13.82
CA GLY A 27 -6.92 -6.73 15.06
C GLY A 27 -7.65 -7.92 15.69
N LYS A 28 -6.94 -8.74 16.47
CA LYS A 28 -7.47 -9.98 17.04
C LYS A 28 -8.69 -9.84 17.96
N LYS A 29 -8.91 -8.67 18.58
CA LYS A 29 -10.12 -8.39 19.38
C LYS A 29 -11.23 -7.77 18.55
N ALA A 30 -10.94 -7.30 17.34
CA ALA A 30 -11.91 -6.84 16.36
C ALA A 30 -12.46 -7.98 15.48
N SER A 31 -11.86 -9.17 15.47
CA SER A 31 -12.39 -10.35 14.80
C SER A 31 -13.35 -11.15 15.68
N VAL A 32 -14.24 -11.92 15.04
CA VAL A 32 -15.25 -12.76 15.73
C VAL A 32 -14.64 -13.96 16.44
N ASP A 33 -13.52 -14.49 15.94
CA ASP A 33 -12.89 -15.74 16.39
C ASP A 33 -11.55 -15.54 17.11
N GLY A 34 -11.05 -14.30 17.19
CA GLY A 34 -9.78 -14.01 17.85
C GLY A 34 -8.56 -14.04 16.92
N SER A 35 -8.74 -14.24 15.61
CA SER A 35 -7.63 -14.19 14.66
C SER A 35 -7.24 -12.76 14.31
N THR A 36 -5.97 -12.54 13.98
CA THR A 36 -5.58 -11.38 13.17
C THR A 36 -5.96 -11.66 11.71
N LEU A 37 -6.38 -10.63 10.97
CA LEU A 37 -6.74 -10.77 9.56
C LEU A 37 -6.13 -9.62 8.77
N ILE A 38 -5.49 -9.94 7.64
CA ILE A 38 -5.13 -8.98 6.59
C ILE A 38 -5.70 -9.50 5.27
N SER A 39 -6.23 -8.59 4.44
CA SER A 39 -6.58 -8.87 3.05
C SER A 39 -5.66 -8.11 2.12
N TYR A 40 -5.54 -8.59 0.88
CA TYR A 40 -4.75 -7.95 -0.16
C TYR A 40 -5.43 -8.21 -1.52
N SER A 41 -5.93 -7.17 -2.17
CA SER A 41 -6.25 -7.20 -3.60
C SER A 41 -5.02 -6.76 -4.39
N ALA A 42 -4.50 -7.66 -5.21
CA ALA A 42 -3.39 -7.40 -6.13
C ALA A 42 -3.98 -7.25 -7.53
N ASP A 43 -4.46 -6.05 -7.83
CA ASP A 43 -5.21 -5.81 -9.05
C ASP A 43 -4.24 -5.48 -10.19
N SER A 44 -4.39 -6.17 -11.33
CA SER A 44 -3.52 -5.95 -12.48
C SER A 44 -4.23 -6.31 -13.77
N TYR A 45 -3.94 -5.57 -14.84
CA TYR A 45 -4.39 -5.94 -16.18
C TYR A 45 -3.54 -7.04 -16.81
N ASN A 46 -2.33 -7.26 -16.29
CA ASN A 46 -1.31 -8.10 -16.93
C ASN A 46 -0.80 -9.24 -16.04
N LEU A 47 -0.92 -9.10 -14.72
CA LEU A 47 -0.50 -10.12 -13.75
C LEU A 47 -1.72 -10.94 -13.33
N TYR A 48 -1.62 -12.26 -13.49
CA TYR A 48 -2.63 -13.20 -13.02
C TYR A 48 -2.15 -13.82 -11.72
N GLY A 49 -3.07 -14.00 -10.76
CA GLY A 49 -2.72 -14.54 -9.45
C GLY A 49 -2.17 -15.96 -9.54
N GLU A 50 -0.99 -16.18 -8.97
CA GLU A 50 -0.41 -17.50 -8.71
C GLU A 50 -0.11 -17.67 -7.22
N LEU A 51 -0.11 -18.92 -6.75
CA LEU A 51 0.28 -19.23 -5.39
C LEU A 51 1.77 -19.53 -5.37
N TYR A 52 2.57 -18.54 -5.01
CA TYR A 52 4.02 -18.72 -4.90
C TYR A 52 4.40 -19.71 -3.80
N HIS A 53 5.47 -20.47 -4.01
CA HIS A 53 5.99 -21.41 -3.02
C HIS A 53 7.52 -21.34 -2.95
N TRP A 54 8.05 -21.18 -1.75
CA TRP A 54 9.46 -21.36 -1.43
C TRP A 54 9.59 -22.41 -0.34
N GLU A 55 10.36 -23.47 -0.60
CA GLU A 55 10.65 -24.51 0.38
C GLU A 55 11.60 -24.00 1.47
N ALA A 56 11.40 -24.47 2.70
CA ALA A 56 12.38 -24.27 3.77
C ALA A 56 13.70 -24.96 3.40
N ALA A 57 14.81 -24.25 3.51
CA ALA A 57 16.12 -24.76 3.13
C ALA A 57 17.20 -24.39 4.15
N GLN A 58 18.32 -25.10 4.07
CA GLN A 58 19.56 -24.75 4.77
C GLN A 58 20.63 -24.43 3.72
N TYR A 59 21.44 -23.41 3.99
CA TYR A 59 22.48 -22.93 3.09
C TYR A 59 23.83 -22.90 3.78
N ASN A 60 24.89 -23.12 3.00
CA ASN A 60 26.26 -23.03 3.49
C ASN A 60 26.63 -21.57 3.80
N PRO A 61 27.48 -21.32 4.81
CA PRO A 61 28.02 -19.98 5.07
C PRO A 61 28.66 -19.37 3.80
N GLY A 62 28.36 -18.09 3.55
CA GLY A 62 28.86 -17.36 2.36
C GLY A 62 28.05 -17.59 1.08
N THR A 63 26.96 -18.38 1.13
CA THR A 63 26.03 -18.47 -0.01
C THR A 63 25.42 -17.10 -0.32
N MET A 64 25.29 -16.77 -1.60
CA MET A 64 24.66 -15.55 -2.08
C MET A 64 23.28 -15.84 -2.65
N LEU A 65 22.32 -14.97 -2.37
CA LEU A 65 20.98 -14.97 -2.95
C LEU A 65 20.92 -13.93 -4.07
N LYS A 66 20.57 -14.37 -5.28
CA LYS A 66 20.25 -13.46 -6.39
C LYS A 66 18.88 -12.83 -6.17
N VAL A 67 18.82 -11.51 -6.32
CA VAL A 67 17.60 -10.72 -6.17
C VAL A 67 17.15 -10.24 -7.54
N TYR A 68 15.87 -10.47 -7.83
CA TYR A 68 15.20 -10.04 -9.04
C TYR A 68 14.03 -9.15 -8.66
N GLU A 69 13.82 -8.09 -9.42
CA GLU A 69 12.62 -7.25 -9.35
C GLU A 69 11.40 -8.12 -9.68
N TRP A 70 10.36 -8.02 -8.84
CA TRP A 70 9.28 -9.00 -8.84
C TRP A 70 8.40 -8.95 -10.09
N ASP A 71 8.07 -7.77 -10.61
CA ASP A 71 7.14 -7.61 -11.72
C ASP A 71 7.76 -7.94 -13.09
N THR A 72 9.02 -7.56 -13.29
CA THR A 72 9.71 -7.66 -14.60
C THR A 72 10.73 -8.79 -14.65
N GLY A 73 11.10 -9.39 -13.50
CA GLY A 73 12.16 -10.39 -13.41
C GLY A 73 13.56 -9.83 -13.69
N LYS A 74 13.73 -8.50 -13.66
CA LYS A 74 15.03 -7.86 -13.86
C LYS A 74 15.97 -8.21 -12.72
N TYR A 75 17.17 -8.68 -13.04
CA TYR A 75 18.21 -8.91 -12.05
C TYR A 75 18.69 -7.60 -11.41
N LEU A 76 18.66 -7.51 -10.09
CA LEU A 76 19.03 -6.32 -9.32
C LEU A 76 20.35 -6.46 -8.56
N GLY A 77 20.77 -7.68 -8.23
CA GLY A 77 22.04 -7.92 -7.54
C GLY A 77 22.04 -9.19 -6.71
N GLU A 78 23.01 -9.31 -5.80
CA GLU A 78 23.08 -10.40 -4.84
C GLU A 78 23.20 -9.88 -3.41
N ILE A 79 22.60 -10.61 -2.48
CA ILE A 79 22.70 -10.36 -1.03
C ILE A 79 23.16 -11.64 -0.32
N PRO A 80 23.76 -11.56 0.88
CA PRO A 80 24.04 -12.75 1.67
C PRO A 80 22.77 -13.59 1.89
N GLN A 81 22.86 -14.89 1.66
CA GLN A 81 21.77 -15.82 1.94
C GLN A 81 21.72 -16.15 3.43
N ALA A 82 20.50 -16.25 3.97
CA ALA A 82 20.29 -16.72 5.33
C ALA A 82 20.69 -18.20 5.45
N LEU A 83 21.34 -18.59 6.56
CA LEU A 83 21.76 -19.99 6.77
C LEU A 83 20.58 -20.98 6.80
N LYS A 84 19.40 -20.48 7.17
CA LYS A 84 18.14 -21.22 7.15
C LYS A 84 17.04 -20.31 6.66
N THR A 85 16.19 -20.83 5.76
CA THR A 85 14.96 -20.18 5.32
C THR A 85 13.73 -20.96 5.78
N TYR A 86 12.60 -20.27 5.86
CA TYR A 86 11.30 -20.83 6.21
C TYR A 86 10.48 -21.13 4.96
N ASN A 87 9.56 -22.09 5.09
CA ASN A 87 8.62 -22.41 4.03
C ASN A 87 7.59 -21.28 3.88
N VAL A 88 7.36 -20.83 2.63
CA VAL A 88 6.44 -19.75 2.30
C VAL A 88 5.45 -20.23 1.25
N ILE A 89 4.15 -20.06 1.50
CA ILE A 89 3.07 -20.36 0.54
C ILE A 89 2.20 -19.11 0.40
N GLY A 90 2.12 -18.58 -0.82
CA GLY A 90 1.56 -17.26 -1.09
C GLY A 90 2.26 -16.19 -0.25
N ASN A 91 1.46 -15.34 0.39
CA ASN A 91 1.94 -14.23 1.21
C ASN A 91 2.08 -14.60 2.69
N MET A 92 2.21 -15.88 3.03
CA MET A 92 2.33 -16.36 4.41
C MET A 92 3.41 -17.44 4.56
N ASN A 93 4.11 -17.45 5.69
CA ASN A 93 5.10 -18.50 6.00
C ASN A 93 4.62 -19.53 7.03
N GLU A 94 5.43 -20.57 7.26
CA GLU A 94 5.15 -21.65 8.23
C GLU A 94 5.05 -21.17 9.70
N HIS A 95 5.45 -19.93 9.98
CA HIS A 95 5.30 -19.28 11.28
C HIS A 95 4.07 -18.39 11.37
N GLN A 96 3.16 -18.47 10.40
CA GLN A 96 1.94 -17.68 10.32
C GLN A 96 2.18 -16.16 10.24
N VAL A 97 3.37 -15.75 9.78
CA VAL A 97 3.62 -14.36 9.41
C VAL A 97 3.09 -14.14 8.00
N ALA A 98 2.30 -13.10 7.81
CA ALA A 98 1.75 -12.71 6.52
C ALA A 98 2.09 -11.26 6.17
N ILE A 99 2.34 -11.00 4.89
CA ILE A 99 2.65 -9.65 4.38
C ILE A 99 1.88 -9.36 3.09
N GLY A 100 1.14 -8.25 3.06
CA GLY A 100 0.51 -7.68 1.85
C GLY A 100 1.03 -6.27 1.58
N GLU A 101 0.71 -5.68 0.43
CA GLU A 101 1.19 -4.34 0.06
C GLU A 101 0.14 -3.49 -0.68
N THR A 102 0.35 -2.17 -0.70
CA THR A 102 -0.15 -1.27 -1.73
C THR A 102 0.89 -0.22 -2.10
N THR A 103 1.19 -0.08 -3.40
CA THR A 103 2.02 1.01 -3.93
C THR A 103 1.32 2.35 -3.86
N PHE A 104 1.84 3.30 -3.08
CA PHE A 104 1.38 4.69 -3.09
C PHE A 104 2.23 5.61 -3.98
N GLY A 105 3.40 5.15 -4.43
CA GLY A 105 4.32 5.90 -5.29
C GLY A 105 5.03 7.02 -4.52
N GLY A 106 4.26 8.04 -4.11
CA GLY A 106 4.76 9.20 -3.37
C GLY A 106 5.54 10.15 -4.26
N ARG A 107 6.67 10.65 -3.75
CA ARG A 107 7.52 11.61 -4.46
C ARG A 107 8.39 10.93 -5.54
N PRO A 108 8.19 11.23 -6.84
CA PRO A 108 8.91 10.54 -7.91
C PRO A 108 10.42 10.79 -7.87
N GLU A 109 10.86 11.96 -7.38
CA GLU A 109 12.28 12.30 -7.24
C GLU A 109 13.02 11.44 -6.20
N LEU A 110 12.30 10.73 -5.34
CA LEU A 110 12.87 9.80 -4.35
C LEU A 110 13.09 8.39 -4.90
N SER A 111 12.71 8.12 -6.15
CA SER A 111 12.96 6.81 -6.77
C SER A 111 14.47 6.54 -6.90
N ASP A 112 14.91 5.34 -6.56
CA ASP A 112 16.31 4.94 -6.64
C ASP A 112 16.47 3.63 -7.43
N SER A 113 16.95 3.73 -8.67
CA SER A 113 17.20 2.57 -9.53
C SER A 113 18.48 1.81 -9.20
N THR A 114 19.23 2.24 -8.18
CA THR A 114 20.49 1.62 -7.74
C THR A 114 20.33 0.70 -6.53
N GLY A 115 19.16 0.69 -5.90
CA GLY A 115 18.82 -0.25 -4.82
C GLY A 115 18.69 -1.69 -5.31
N ILE A 116 18.89 -2.65 -4.39
CA ILE A 116 18.74 -4.08 -4.69
C ILE A 116 17.36 -4.59 -4.25
N MET A 117 16.84 -4.12 -3.11
CA MET A 117 15.58 -4.63 -2.57
C MET A 117 14.40 -3.96 -3.27
N ASP A 118 13.73 -4.72 -4.13
CA ASP A 118 12.42 -4.40 -4.67
C ASP A 118 11.30 -4.81 -3.68
N TYR A 119 10.17 -4.12 -3.67
CA TYR A 119 9.03 -4.34 -2.75
C TYR A 119 8.54 -5.79 -2.73
N GLY A 120 8.35 -6.42 -3.89
CA GLY A 120 7.88 -7.80 -3.98
C GLY A 120 8.95 -8.78 -3.51
N SER A 121 10.20 -8.58 -3.98
CA SER A 121 11.34 -9.38 -3.51
C SER A 121 11.55 -9.25 -1.98
N LEU A 122 11.33 -8.05 -1.44
CA LEU A 122 11.46 -7.72 -0.02
C LEU A 122 10.44 -8.49 0.81
N ILE A 123 9.19 -8.61 0.34
CA ILE A 123 8.14 -9.41 0.98
C ILE A 123 8.59 -10.87 1.09
N TYR A 124 8.91 -11.52 -0.02
CA TYR A 124 9.17 -12.97 -0.02
C TYR A 124 10.49 -13.33 0.64
N ILE A 125 11.52 -12.50 0.50
CA ILE A 125 12.80 -12.68 1.21
C ILE A 125 12.58 -12.52 2.73
N THR A 126 11.71 -11.60 3.15
CA THR A 126 11.36 -11.42 4.56
C THR A 126 10.57 -12.60 5.11
N LEU A 127 9.57 -13.10 4.39
CA LEU A 127 8.77 -14.26 4.81
C LEU A 127 9.64 -15.52 4.97
N GLN A 128 10.69 -15.67 4.17
CA GLN A 128 11.67 -16.74 4.33
C GLN A 128 12.58 -16.57 5.57
N ARG A 129 12.54 -15.44 6.28
CA ARG A 129 13.50 -15.07 7.33
C ARG A 129 12.89 -14.66 8.67
N ALA A 130 11.59 -14.38 8.74
CA ALA A 130 10.92 -13.88 9.95
C ALA A 130 9.95 -14.89 10.59
N LYS A 131 9.80 -14.86 11.92
CA LYS A 131 8.83 -15.67 12.67
C LYS A 131 7.71 -14.87 13.33
N THR A 132 7.84 -13.55 13.39
CA THR A 132 6.84 -12.62 13.94
C THR A 132 6.71 -11.38 13.05
N ALA A 133 5.64 -10.62 13.21
CA ALA A 133 5.41 -9.36 12.51
C ALA A 133 6.53 -8.34 12.80
N ARG A 134 6.99 -8.25 14.05
CA ARG A 134 8.12 -7.38 14.43
C ARG A 134 9.44 -7.83 13.84
N GLU A 135 9.69 -9.14 13.80
CA GLU A 135 10.87 -9.67 13.13
C GLU A 135 10.82 -9.39 11.63
N ALA A 136 9.64 -9.47 11.01
CA ALA A 136 9.46 -9.11 9.60
C ALA A 136 9.80 -7.64 9.35
N ILE A 137 9.28 -6.70 10.15
CA ILE A 137 9.64 -5.27 10.05
C ILE A 137 11.17 -5.10 10.18
N LYS A 138 11.80 -5.75 11.17
CA LYS A 138 13.24 -5.68 11.37
C LYS A 138 14.03 -6.22 10.17
N VAL A 139 13.63 -7.34 9.61
CA VAL A 139 14.26 -7.93 8.41
C VAL A 139 14.09 -7.01 7.20
N MET A 140 12.87 -6.52 6.94
CA MET A 140 12.59 -5.64 5.80
C MET A 140 13.47 -4.39 5.85
N THR A 141 13.44 -3.70 6.99
CA THR A 141 14.17 -2.45 7.20
C THR A 141 15.69 -2.65 7.20
N GLY A 142 16.18 -3.77 7.74
CA GLY A 142 17.60 -4.13 7.70
C GLY A 142 18.11 -4.39 6.29
N LEU A 143 17.36 -5.17 5.50
CA LEU A 143 17.70 -5.45 4.10
C LEU A 143 17.74 -4.18 3.26
N VAL A 144 16.75 -3.31 3.45
CA VAL A 144 16.67 -2.02 2.77
C VAL A 144 17.83 -1.10 3.19
N ALA A 145 18.16 -1.04 4.47
CA ALA A 145 19.29 -0.24 4.95
C ALA A 145 20.64 -0.71 4.38
N GLU A 146 20.85 -2.02 4.28
CA GLU A 146 22.13 -2.60 3.84
C GLU A 146 22.29 -2.58 2.31
N HIS A 147 21.21 -2.89 1.59
CA HIS A 147 21.24 -3.18 0.15
C HIS A 147 20.50 -2.14 -0.70
N GLY A 148 19.90 -1.12 -0.09
CA GLY A 148 19.14 -0.08 -0.78
C GLY A 148 17.74 -0.55 -1.16
N TYR A 149 16.88 0.41 -1.51
CA TYR A 149 15.48 0.20 -1.86
C TYR A 149 15.23 0.64 -3.30
N TYR A 150 14.78 -0.31 -4.14
CA TYR A 150 14.63 -0.13 -5.59
C TYR A 150 13.27 0.49 -5.96
N SER A 151 12.27 0.32 -5.11
CA SER A 151 10.87 0.63 -5.43
C SER A 151 10.48 2.05 -5.01
N SER A 152 9.29 2.46 -5.46
CA SER A 152 8.65 3.70 -5.01
C SER A 152 8.05 3.55 -3.60
N GLY A 153 7.20 4.50 -3.19
CA GLY A 153 6.48 4.44 -1.93
C GLY A 153 5.51 3.27 -1.82
N GLU A 154 5.63 2.50 -0.74
CA GLU A 154 4.85 1.29 -0.46
C GLU A 154 4.27 1.30 0.95
N SER A 155 3.01 0.87 1.08
CA SER A 155 2.37 0.53 2.34
C SER A 155 2.30 -0.98 2.50
N PHE A 156 2.85 -1.53 3.57
CA PHE A 156 2.83 -2.96 3.87
C PHE A 156 1.88 -3.28 5.02
N SER A 157 0.98 -4.24 4.80
CA SER A 157 0.24 -4.93 5.85
C SER A 157 1.09 -6.07 6.38
N ILE A 158 1.44 -6.08 7.66
CA ILE A 158 2.28 -7.13 8.27
C ILE A 158 1.55 -7.69 9.47
N ALA A 159 1.29 -9.00 9.48
CA ALA A 159 0.56 -9.65 10.56
C ALA A 159 1.20 -10.97 10.99
N ASP A 160 1.00 -11.31 12.26
CA ASP A 160 1.22 -12.63 12.84
C ASP A 160 0.01 -12.98 13.74
N PRO A 161 -0.06 -14.13 14.41
CA PRO A 161 -1.23 -14.47 15.25
C PRO A 161 -1.54 -13.49 16.40
N ASN A 162 -0.62 -12.58 16.73
CA ASN A 162 -0.71 -11.69 17.88
C ASN A 162 -0.87 -10.22 17.52
N GLU A 163 -0.25 -9.76 16.44
CA GLU A 163 -0.15 -8.35 16.07
C GLU A 163 -0.44 -8.11 14.59
N VAL A 164 -0.93 -6.90 14.30
CA VAL A 164 -1.14 -6.39 12.94
C VAL A 164 -0.50 -5.01 12.86
N TRP A 165 0.24 -4.77 11.79
CA TRP A 165 1.01 -3.55 11.56
C TRP A 165 0.73 -3.01 10.17
N VAL A 166 0.70 -1.68 10.06
CA VAL A 166 0.83 -0.98 8.78
C VAL A 166 2.19 -0.30 8.76
N MET A 167 2.96 -0.51 7.70
CA MET A 167 4.28 0.09 7.51
C MET A 167 4.35 0.83 6.19
N GLU A 168 4.66 2.13 6.23
CA GLU A 168 4.84 2.94 5.03
C GLU A 168 6.33 3.21 4.83
N MET A 169 6.84 2.93 3.64
CA MET A 169 8.25 3.04 3.28
C MET A 169 8.40 3.77 1.94
N ILE A 170 9.39 4.65 1.84
CA ILE A 170 9.78 5.28 0.57
C ILE A 170 11.30 5.41 0.48
N SER A 171 11.84 5.23 -0.72
CA SER A 171 13.29 5.39 -0.98
C SER A 171 13.76 6.81 -0.65
N LYS A 172 15.08 6.99 -0.50
CA LYS A 172 15.72 8.29 -0.26
C LYS A 172 16.33 8.92 -1.52
N GLY A 173 16.05 8.35 -2.69
CA GLY A 173 16.56 8.80 -3.98
C GLY A 173 18.02 8.42 -4.22
N VAL A 174 18.42 8.51 -5.49
CA VAL A 174 19.77 8.16 -5.95
C VAL A 174 20.84 8.88 -5.13
N GLY A 175 21.82 8.13 -4.62
CA GLY A 175 22.91 8.65 -3.81
C GLY A 175 22.66 8.62 -2.30
N ASN A 176 21.43 8.32 -1.86
CA ASN A 176 21.10 8.10 -0.47
C ASN A 176 20.60 6.66 -0.28
N LYS A 177 21.51 5.75 0.08
CA LYS A 177 21.14 4.34 0.26
C LYS A 177 20.05 4.17 1.34
N GLY A 178 19.06 3.35 1.01
CA GLY A 178 18.00 2.90 1.92
C GLY A 178 16.69 3.66 1.72
N ALA A 179 15.82 3.56 2.71
CA ALA A 179 14.49 4.17 2.71
C ALA A 179 14.21 4.83 4.06
N VAL A 180 13.30 5.80 4.06
CA VAL A 180 12.63 6.28 5.27
C VAL A 180 11.31 5.54 5.43
N TRP A 181 10.94 5.23 6.67
CA TRP A 181 9.75 4.42 6.94
C TRP A 181 9.17 4.66 8.32
N VAL A 182 7.88 4.40 8.47
CA VAL A 182 7.16 4.35 9.75
C VAL A 182 6.27 3.12 9.77
N ALA A 183 6.27 2.37 10.86
CA ALA A 183 5.41 1.23 11.11
C ALA A 183 4.59 1.45 12.39
N VAL A 184 3.27 1.38 12.28
CA VAL A 184 2.32 1.56 13.38
C VAL A 184 1.55 0.27 13.63
N ARG A 185 1.51 -0.17 14.89
CA ARG A 185 0.70 -1.30 15.31
C ARG A 185 -0.77 -0.90 15.33
N ILE A 186 -1.61 -1.70 14.71
CA ILE A 186 -3.06 -1.54 14.81
C ILE A 186 -3.50 -2.08 16.18
N PRO A 187 -4.24 -1.29 17.00
CA PRO A 187 -4.75 -1.79 18.27
C PRO A 187 -5.58 -3.05 18.10
N ASP A 188 -5.50 -3.96 19.07
CA ASP A 188 -6.14 -5.28 18.97
C ASP A 188 -7.65 -5.21 18.66
N ASP A 189 -8.36 -4.19 19.15
CA ASP A 189 -9.80 -4.01 18.97
C ASP A 189 -10.16 -3.01 17.84
N CYS A 190 -9.20 -2.70 16.98
CA CYS A 190 -9.37 -1.80 15.85
C CYS A 190 -9.23 -2.52 14.50
N VAL A 191 -9.68 -1.82 13.47
CA VAL A 191 -9.45 -2.12 12.06
C VAL A 191 -8.71 -0.97 11.40
N SER A 192 -7.96 -1.28 10.36
CA SER A 192 -7.27 -0.30 9.52
C SER A 192 -7.41 -0.71 8.06
N ALA A 193 -7.14 0.19 7.14
CA ALA A 193 -7.10 -0.11 5.73
C ALA A 193 -6.11 0.80 5.03
N HIS A 194 -5.54 0.34 3.91
CA HIS A 194 -4.74 1.17 3.05
C HIS A 194 -4.97 0.82 1.58
N ALA A 195 -4.77 1.82 0.76
CA ALA A 195 -4.89 1.82 -0.69
C ALA A 195 -3.63 2.51 -1.25
N ASN A 196 -3.65 2.94 -2.51
CA ASN A 196 -2.51 3.58 -3.18
C ASN A 196 -2.26 5.04 -2.72
N GLN A 197 -2.28 5.28 -1.41
CA GLN A 197 -2.00 6.55 -0.76
C GLN A 197 -1.43 6.28 0.65
N ALA A 198 -0.37 6.98 1.04
CA ALA A 198 0.14 6.91 2.40
C ALA A 198 -0.82 7.63 3.37
N ARG A 199 -1.02 7.05 4.56
CA ARG A 199 -2.03 7.42 5.56
C ARG A 199 -1.44 7.69 6.94
N ILE A 200 -0.21 7.26 7.24
CA ILE A 200 0.40 7.56 8.54
C ILE A 200 0.66 9.06 8.63
N GLN A 201 -0.11 9.75 9.48
CA GLN A 201 0.05 11.18 9.74
C GLN A 201 1.13 11.39 10.81
N GLN A 202 0.79 12.08 11.91
CA GLN A 202 1.63 12.12 13.10
C GLN A 202 1.65 10.74 13.78
N PHE A 203 2.81 10.37 14.32
CA PHE A 203 3.03 9.09 14.99
C PHE A 203 3.81 9.26 16.29
N PRO A 204 3.69 8.32 17.24
CA PRO A 204 4.43 8.36 18.50
C PRO A 204 5.95 8.24 18.28
N LEU A 205 6.72 9.19 18.82
CA LEU A 205 8.20 9.15 18.76
C LEU A 205 8.84 8.35 19.91
N ASN A 206 8.09 8.04 20.96
CA ASN A 206 8.60 7.37 22.16
C ASN A 206 7.68 6.22 22.60
N ASP A 207 7.27 5.38 21.65
CA ASP A 207 6.43 4.20 21.91
C ASP A 207 6.88 3.01 21.04
N PRO A 208 8.01 2.37 21.34
CA PRO A 208 8.52 1.24 20.55
C PRO A 208 7.59 0.01 20.56
N GLU A 209 6.62 -0.02 21.49
CA GLU A 209 5.61 -1.07 21.53
C GLU A 209 4.56 -0.90 20.43
N ASN A 210 4.24 0.32 20.02
CA ASN A 210 3.19 0.56 19.01
C ASN A 210 3.65 1.33 17.78
N CYS A 211 4.87 1.86 17.77
CA CYS A 211 5.43 2.62 16.66
C CYS A 211 6.94 2.38 16.51
N LEU A 212 7.35 1.97 15.31
CA LEU A 212 8.74 1.83 14.90
C LEU A 212 8.96 2.73 13.68
N TYR A 213 10.12 3.38 13.55
CA TYR A 213 10.38 4.26 12.41
C TYR A 213 11.87 4.38 12.13
N SER A 214 12.23 4.83 10.92
CA SER A 214 13.62 5.04 10.55
C SER A 214 14.22 6.21 11.35
N PRO A 215 15.44 6.10 11.88
CA PRO A 215 16.03 7.16 12.72
C PRO A 215 16.13 8.53 12.03
N ASP A 216 16.19 8.52 10.70
CA ASP A 216 16.34 9.70 9.85
C ASP A 216 15.04 10.21 9.23
N VAL A 217 13.86 9.63 9.57
CA VAL A 217 12.58 9.97 8.91
C VAL A 217 12.26 11.47 8.96
N ILE A 218 12.42 12.14 10.10
CA ILE A 218 12.12 13.58 10.19
C ILE A 218 13.26 14.43 9.64
N SER A 219 14.52 14.07 9.93
CA SER A 219 15.68 14.84 9.48
C SER A 219 15.84 14.83 7.96
N PHE A 220 15.53 13.70 7.32
CA PHE A 220 15.55 13.57 5.86
C PHE A 220 14.47 14.46 5.23
N ALA A 221 13.24 14.44 5.76
CA ALA A 221 12.18 15.35 5.28
C ALA A 221 12.59 16.83 5.36
N ARG A 222 13.27 17.24 6.44
CA ARG A 222 13.80 18.61 6.57
C ARG A 222 14.88 18.91 5.55
N GLN A 223 15.82 17.99 5.34
CA GLN A 223 16.89 18.14 4.35
C GLN A 223 16.34 18.33 2.94
N GLN A 224 15.28 17.61 2.59
CA GLN A 224 14.62 17.72 1.29
C GLN A 224 13.64 18.91 1.20
N GLY A 225 13.42 19.65 2.30
CA GLY A 225 12.46 20.76 2.34
C GLY A 225 10.99 20.34 2.36
N TYR A 226 10.70 19.07 2.64
CA TYR A 226 9.32 18.54 2.71
C TYR A 226 8.61 18.88 4.02
N PHE A 227 9.36 19.22 5.06
CA PHE A 227 8.81 19.55 6.37
C PHE A 227 9.61 20.64 7.07
N SER A 228 8.89 21.52 7.77
CA SER A 228 9.44 22.48 8.72
C SER A 228 8.53 22.55 9.94
N GLY A 229 9.08 22.81 11.13
CA GLY A 229 8.31 22.80 12.38
C GLY A 229 8.87 21.83 13.42
N LYS A 230 8.09 21.54 14.46
CA LYS A 230 8.48 20.65 15.56
C LYS A 230 8.30 19.19 15.16
N ASP A 231 9.11 18.28 15.71
CA ASP A 231 9.01 16.84 15.42
C ASP A 231 7.60 16.28 15.69
N ALA A 232 6.90 16.79 16.71
CA ALA A 232 5.54 16.39 17.06
C ALA A 232 4.49 16.72 15.99
N ASP A 233 4.78 17.68 15.10
CA ASP A 233 3.86 18.11 14.03
C ASP A 233 4.11 17.33 12.72
N PHE A 234 5.18 16.54 12.64
CA PHE A 234 5.58 15.82 11.44
C PHE A 234 4.54 14.77 11.03
N SER A 235 4.09 14.84 9.77
CA SER A 235 3.25 13.82 9.15
C SER A 235 4.03 13.09 8.05
N PHE A 236 4.10 11.76 8.12
CA PHE A 236 4.77 10.96 7.10
C PHE A 236 4.06 11.07 5.74
N ALA A 237 2.74 10.91 5.74
CA ALA A 237 1.91 11.01 4.54
C ALA A 237 2.05 12.38 3.85
N GLN A 238 1.97 13.49 4.60
CA GLN A 238 2.12 14.82 4.02
C GLN A 238 3.53 15.07 3.48
N ALA A 239 4.56 14.56 4.19
CA ALA A 239 5.93 14.75 3.78
C ALA A 239 6.27 13.96 2.52
N TYR A 240 5.79 12.72 2.38
CA TYR A 240 6.30 11.78 1.38
C TYR A 240 5.30 11.31 0.32
N ALA A 241 4.00 11.48 0.55
CA ALA A 241 2.95 11.23 -0.43
C ALA A 241 1.88 12.34 -0.34
N PRO A 242 2.21 13.58 -0.77
CA PRO A 242 1.28 14.69 -0.71
C PRO A 242 -0.05 14.37 -1.40
N LEU A 243 -1.13 14.69 -0.72
CA LEU A 243 -2.48 14.34 -1.14
C LEU A 243 -2.92 15.18 -2.34
N ASP A 244 -3.44 14.51 -3.37
CA ASP A 244 -4.12 15.15 -4.50
C ASP A 244 -5.56 14.64 -4.67
N PHE A 245 -6.27 15.14 -5.68
CA PHE A 245 -7.65 14.72 -5.93
C PHE A 245 -7.76 13.23 -6.26
N GLY A 246 -6.79 12.66 -7.00
CA GLY A 246 -6.78 11.25 -7.34
C GLY A 246 -6.56 10.36 -6.12
N ALA A 247 -5.65 10.74 -5.22
CA ALA A 247 -5.43 10.06 -3.95
C ALA A 247 -6.69 10.06 -3.08
N LEU A 248 -7.41 11.18 -3.03
CA LEU A 248 -8.70 11.25 -2.33
C LEU A 248 -9.73 10.34 -2.98
N ARG A 249 -9.96 10.51 -4.29
CA ARG A 249 -11.07 9.92 -5.01
C ARG A 249 -10.89 8.43 -5.31
N PHE A 250 -9.66 7.99 -5.58
CA PHE A 250 -9.37 6.63 -6.02
C PHE A 250 -8.67 5.78 -4.96
N CYS A 251 -8.18 6.37 -3.87
CA CYS A 251 -7.50 5.63 -2.79
C CYS A 251 -8.24 5.77 -1.46
N GLU A 252 -8.32 6.99 -0.92
CA GLU A 252 -8.97 7.20 0.38
C GLU A 252 -10.48 6.93 0.34
N ALA A 253 -11.14 7.06 -0.81
CA ALA A 253 -12.53 6.63 -0.97
C ALA A 253 -12.73 5.14 -0.67
N ARG A 254 -11.83 4.25 -1.13
CA ARG A 254 -11.90 2.79 -0.86
C ARG A 254 -11.76 2.49 0.63
N VAL A 255 -10.78 3.13 1.27
CA VAL A 255 -10.57 3.06 2.72
C VAL A 255 -11.83 3.56 3.46
N TRP A 256 -12.38 4.69 3.01
CA TRP A 256 -13.59 5.26 3.59
C TRP A 256 -14.75 4.29 3.50
N SER A 257 -14.91 3.60 2.38
CA SER A 257 -15.99 2.62 2.22
C SER A 257 -15.89 1.51 3.27
N PHE A 258 -14.71 0.93 3.47
CA PHE A 258 -14.50 -0.07 4.52
C PHE A 258 -14.84 0.47 5.91
N PHE A 259 -14.36 1.68 6.22
CA PHE A 259 -14.60 2.31 7.51
C PHE A 259 -16.09 2.63 7.73
N ASN A 260 -16.79 3.08 6.70
CA ASN A 260 -18.22 3.38 6.73
C ASN A 260 -19.09 2.11 6.86
N ARG A 261 -18.64 0.98 6.32
CA ARG A 261 -19.32 -0.32 6.47
C ARG A 261 -19.28 -0.85 7.90
N VAL A 262 -18.19 -0.58 8.62
CA VAL A 262 -17.93 -1.19 9.93
C VAL A 262 -18.13 -0.23 11.10
N ASN A 263 -18.26 1.07 10.85
CA ASN A 263 -18.53 2.07 11.87
C ASN A 263 -19.43 3.20 11.32
N LYS A 264 -20.61 3.36 11.91
CA LYS A 264 -21.63 4.35 11.50
C LYS A 264 -21.17 5.81 11.57
N ASP A 265 -20.19 6.13 12.42
CA ASP A 265 -19.70 7.50 12.59
C ASP A 265 -18.78 7.93 11.43
N MET A 266 -18.37 6.98 10.58
CA MET A 266 -17.45 7.23 9.46
C MET A 266 -18.14 7.82 8.23
N GLY A 267 -19.47 7.84 8.21
CA GLY A 267 -20.24 8.56 7.17
C GLY A 267 -19.90 10.06 7.10
N LYS A 268 -19.44 10.66 8.21
CA LYS A 268 -19.01 12.07 8.25
C LYS A 268 -17.82 12.39 7.34
N TYR A 269 -17.06 11.38 6.91
CA TYR A 269 -15.89 11.54 6.02
C TYR A 269 -16.24 11.39 4.53
N VAL A 270 -17.51 11.31 4.15
CA VAL A 270 -17.91 11.22 2.72
C VAL A 270 -17.37 12.39 1.90
N THR A 271 -17.30 13.59 2.47
CA THR A 271 -16.74 14.77 1.79
C THR A 271 -15.23 14.65 1.55
N TYR A 272 -14.51 13.94 2.42
CA TYR A 272 -13.10 13.62 2.22
C TYR A 272 -12.95 12.60 1.08
N ALA A 273 -13.72 11.52 1.08
CA ALA A 273 -13.75 10.53 0.00
C ALA A 273 -14.15 11.11 -1.37
N GLN A 274 -14.95 12.19 -1.38
CA GLN A 274 -15.33 12.95 -2.58
C GLN A 274 -14.28 13.98 -3.03
N GLY A 275 -13.19 14.16 -2.28
CA GLY A 275 -12.17 15.17 -2.57
C GLY A 275 -12.61 16.61 -2.30
N LYS A 276 -13.68 16.83 -1.52
CA LYS A 276 -14.20 18.18 -1.16
C LYS A 276 -13.47 18.80 0.03
N THR A 277 -12.83 17.96 0.86
CA THR A 277 -12.03 18.36 2.02
C THR A 277 -10.72 17.57 2.03
N ILE A 278 -9.72 18.10 2.74
CA ILE A 278 -8.42 17.43 2.89
C ILE A 278 -8.17 16.94 4.32
N ASP A 279 -9.16 17.04 5.21
CA ASP A 279 -9.07 16.57 6.59
C ASP A 279 -9.02 15.04 6.62
N PRO A 280 -7.87 14.44 6.99
CA PRO A 280 -7.66 13.01 6.82
C PRO A 280 -8.54 12.18 7.76
N MET A 281 -8.90 10.99 7.29
CA MET A 281 -9.47 9.95 8.15
C MET A 281 -8.43 9.46 9.16
N PRO A 282 -8.86 8.97 10.34
CA PRO A 282 -7.96 8.30 11.28
C PRO A 282 -7.29 7.08 10.62
N LEU A 283 -6.06 6.76 11.03
CA LEU A 283 -5.33 5.60 10.49
C LEU A 283 -6.10 4.29 10.73
N TYR A 284 -6.65 4.13 11.93
CA TYR A 284 -7.45 2.99 12.35
C TYR A 284 -8.70 3.45 13.12
N ILE A 285 -9.72 2.59 13.17
CA ILE A 285 -10.98 2.83 13.88
C ILE A 285 -11.42 1.60 14.65
N LYS A 286 -12.27 1.80 15.66
CA LYS A 286 -12.96 0.70 16.32
C LYS A 286 -14.25 0.37 15.55
N PRO A 287 -14.46 -0.87 15.08
CA PRO A 287 -15.70 -1.23 14.42
C PRO A 287 -16.85 -1.35 15.44
N ASP A 288 -18.09 -1.09 15.00
CA ASP A 288 -19.30 -1.20 15.81
C ASP A 288 -19.57 -2.65 16.26
N LYS A 289 -19.09 -3.62 15.46
CA LYS A 289 -19.20 -5.05 15.70
C LYS A 289 -17.92 -5.76 15.27
N LYS A 290 -17.68 -6.93 15.84
CA LYS A 290 -16.59 -7.81 15.41
C LYS A 290 -16.82 -8.29 13.98
N LEU A 291 -15.73 -8.50 13.24
CA LEU A 291 -15.73 -8.89 11.83
C LEU A 291 -15.35 -10.36 11.66
N SER A 292 -16.05 -11.04 10.78
CA SER A 292 -15.71 -12.36 10.27
C SER A 292 -14.89 -12.27 8.99
N VAL A 293 -14.23 -13.37 8.60
CA VAL A 293 -13.58 -13.46 7.29
C VAL A 293 -14.56 -13.24 6.13
N HIS A 294 -15.84 -13.61 6.29
CA HIS A 294 -16.86 -13.37 5.28
C HIS A 294 -17.22 -11.88 5.14
N ASP A 295 -17.19 -11.12 6.24
CA ASP A 295 -17.36 -9.67 6.18
C ASP A 295 -16.21 -9.02 5.39
N ILE A 296 -14.97 -9.47 5.63
CA ILE A 296 -13.80 -9.02 4.86
C ILE A 296 -13.96 -9.39 3.37
N GLN A 297 -14.34 -10.62 3.04
CA GLN A 297 -14.58 -11.03 1.67
C GLN A 297 -15.69 -10.22 0.97
N GLY A 298 -16.73 -9.83 1.71
CA GLY A 298 -17.78 -8.95 1.21
C GLY A 298 -17.26 -7.54 0.94
N MET A 299 -16.48 -6.98 1.88
CA MET A 299 -15.88 -5.66 1.73
C MET A 299 -14.86 -5.59 0.59
N MET A 300 -14.06 -6.64 0.36
CA MET A 300 -13.15 -6.71 -0.78
C MET A 300 -13.86 -6.80 -2.15
N ARG A 301 -15.20 -6.80 -2.17
CA ARG A 301 -16.04 -6.74 -3.38
C ARG A 301 -16.98 -5.53 -3.35
N ASP A 302 -16.73 -4.59 -2.46
CA ASP A 302 -17.54 -3.39 -2.28
C ASP A 302 -17.25 -2.38 -3.38
N HIS A 303 -18.32 -1.82 -3.95
CA HIS A 303 -18.28 -0.74 -4.95
C HIS A 303 -19.08 0.46 -4.44
N TYR A 304 -18.95 0.74 -3.14
CA TYR A 304 -19.63 1.82 -2.42
C TYR A 304 -21.16 1.70 -2.32
N GLU A 305 -21.71 0.48 -2.40
CA GLU A 305 -23.16 0.27 -2.51
C GLU A 305 -23.96 0.96 -1.39
N GLY A 306 -25.00 1.73 -1.76
CA GLY A 306 -25.85 2.44 -0.81
C GLY A 306 -25.25 3.73 -0.25
N THR A 307 -24.23 4.30 -0.90
CA THR A 307 -23.63 5.59 -0.55
C THR A 307 -23.75 6.60 -1.69
N GLU A 308 -23.33 7.85 -1.45
CA GLU A 308 -23.22 8.88 -2.51
C GLU A 308 -22.22 8.53 -3.62
N LEU A 309 -21.38 7.51 -3.41
CA LEU A 309 -20.42 7.00 -4.38
C LEU A 309 -20.94 5.78 -5.13
N ASP A 310 -22.17 5.33 -4.85
CA ASP A 310 -22.81 4.20 -5.54
C ASP A 310 -23.25 4.59 -6.95
N TRP A 311 -22.38 4.28 -7.90
CA TRP A 311 -22.59 4.53 -9.32
C TRP A 311 -23.34 3.45 -10.08
N ARG A 312 -23.90 2.43 -9.42
CA ARG A 312 -24.71 1.39 -10.11
C ARG A 312 -25.98 1.94 -10.77
N PHE A 313 -26.32 3.20 -10.49
CA PHE A 313 -27.50 3.88 -11.01
C PHE A 313 -27.17 5.10 -11.87
N ASP A 314 -25.90 5.29 -12.25
CA ASP A 314 -25.52 6.35 -13.18
C ASP A 314 -25.77 5.96 -14.65
N VAL A 315 -25.46 6.89 -15.57
CA VAL A 315 -25.63 6.67 -17.01
C VAL A 315 -24.71 5.58 -17.60
N GLY A 316 -23.55 5.33 -16.98
CA GLY A 316 -22.57 4.33 -17.39
C GLY A 316 -22.87 2.91 -16.90
N ALA A 317 -23.81 2.73 -15.99
CA ALA A 317 -24.14 1.42 -15.40
C ALA A 317 -24.88 0.47 -16.37
N GLY A 318 -25.49 1.02 -17.42
CA GLY A 318 -26.26 0.27 -18.39
C GLY A 318 -27.51 -0.42 -17.79
N PRO A 319 -28.21 -1.28 -18.56
CA PRO A 319 -29.48 -1.87 -18.15
C PRO A 319 -29.36 -2.89 -16.98
N PHE A 320 -28.14 -3.27 -16.60
CA PHE A 320 -27.88 -4.27 -15.55
C PHE A 320 -27.24 -3.67 -14.30
N ASN A 321 -27.20 -2.34 -14.17
CA ASN A 321 -26.65 -1.64 -13.01
C ASN A 321 -25.20 -2.08 -12.69
N SER A 322 -24.36 -2.20 -13.73
CA SER A 322 -22.97 -2.66 -13.59
C SER A 322 -22.19 -1.72 -12.65
N PRO A 323 -21.50 -2.25 -11.62
CA PRO A 323 -20.61 -1.46 -10.78
C PRO A 323 -19.24 -1.22 -11.41
N TYR A 324 -18.97 -1.72 -12.62
CA TYR A 324 -17.66 -1.60 -13.26
C TYR A 324 -17.67 -0.53 -14.35
N ARG A 325 -16.60 0.29 -14.38
CA ARG A 325 -16.28 1.18 -15.51
C ARG A 325 -14.93 0.81 -16.10
N TRP A 326 -14.82 0.96 -17.41
CA TRP A 326 -13.57 0.72 -18.11
C TRP A 326 -12.58 1.85 -17.84
N SER A 327 -11.31 1.51 -17.66
CA SER A 327 -10.23 2.48 -17.59
C SER A 327 -10.09 3.24 -18.92
N PRO A 328 -9.63 4.52 -18.92
CA PRO A 328 -9.17 5.29 -17.75
C PRO A 328 -10.33 5.73 -16.83
N LEU A 329 -10.02 5.90 -15.53
CA LEU A 329 -11.01 6.36 -14.54
C LEU A 329 -11.36 7.84 -14.67
N THR A 330 -10.66 8.60 -15.52
CA THR A 330 -10.97 10.00 -15.80
C THR A 330 -11.33 10.19 -17.26
N PHE A 331 -12.24 11.12 -17.54
CA PHE A 331 -12.69 11.46 -18.89
C PHE A 331 -13.07 12.93 -18.98
N GLN A 332 -13.10 13.49 -20.20
CA GLN A 332 -13.44 14.89 -20.41
C GLN A 332 -14.72 15.03 -21.25
N VAL A 333 -15.60 15.93 -20.83
CA VAL A 333 -16.78 16.37 -21.60
C VAL A 333 -16.77 17.90 -21.61
N ASP A 334 -16.76 18.51 -22.79
CA ASP A 334 -16.75 19.97 -22.97
C ASP A 334 -15.67 20.69 -22.13
N SER A 335 -14.46 20.14 -22.12
CA SER A 335 -13.29 20.63 -21.36
C SER A 335 -13.43 20.57 -19.83
N VAL A 336 -14.46 19.92 -19.31
CA VAL A 336 -14.59 19.59 -17.88
C VAL A 336 -14.13 18.16 -17.66
N GLU A 337 -13.26 17.95 -16.69
CA GLU A 337 -12.80 16.63 -16.28
C GLU A 337 -13.78 16.00 -15.29
N TYR A 338 -14.09 14.74 -15.54
CA TYR A 338 -14.95 13.88 -14.73
C TYR A 338 -14.17 12.63 -14.35
N CYS A 339 -14.68 11.93 -13.33
CA CYS A 339 -14.12 10.66 -12.90
C CYS A 339 -15.21 9.61 -12.70
N ASN A 340 -14.75 8.38 -12.78
CA ASN A 340 -15.39 7.14 -12.47
C ASN A 340 -14.82 6.67 -11.13
N GLU A 341 -15.67 6.19 -10.20
CA GLU A 341 -15.17 5.60 -8.96
C GLU A 341 -14.21 4.45 -9.25
N ARG A 342 -13.36 4.11 -8.28
CA ARG A 342 -12.56 2.90 -8.40
C ARG A 342 -13.35 1.74 -7.81
N PRO A 343 -13.69 0.71 -8.61
CA PRO A 343 -14.34 -0.49 -8.10
C PRO A 343 -13.47 -1.23 -7.09
#